data_AF-A0A0C9U1B2-F1
#
_entry.id   AF-A0A0C9U1B2-F1
#
_cell.length_a   1.000
_cell.length_b   1.000
_cell.length_c   1.000
_cell.angle_alpha   90.00
_cell.angle_beta   90.00
_cell.angle_gamma   90.00
#
_symmetry.space_group_name_H-M   'P 1'
#
loop_
_entity.id
_entity.type
_entity.pdbx_description
1 polymer ?
#
loop_
_entity_poly.entity_id
_entity_poly.type
_entity_poly.pdbx_seq_one_letter_code
_entity_poly.pdbx_strand_id
1 'polypeptide(L)' 'GKPPQQDPCKLVLEFGHHVYPGAHFAQVSLFLDIASILAIFDISKSVDVQGREVGPVIECSGGVTNHLLPIPCWI' A
#
# COMPACT_ATOMS: atom_id res chain seq x y z
N GLY A 1 22.05 21.19 -0.98
CA GLY A 1 21.34 20.06 -0.35
C GLY A 1 20.19 19.64 -1.24
N LYS A 2 19.78 18.36 -1.22
CA LYS A 2 18.60 17.90 -1.97
C LYS A 2 17.33 18.56 -1.40
N PRO A 3 16.33 18.91 -2.25
CA PRO A 3 15.05 19.40 -1.77
C PRO A 3 14.35 18.34 -0.90
N PRO A 4 13.53 18.75 0.08
CA PRO A 4 12.76 17.83 0.89
C PRO A 4 11.80 17.01 0.01
N GLN A 5 11.67 15.71 0.30
CA GLN A 5 10.70 14.85 -0.36
C GLN A 5 9.29 15.34 -0.05
N GLN A 6 8.45 15.51 -1.09
CA GLN A 6 7.06 15.92 -0.92
C GLN A 6 6.25 14.82 -0.24
N ASP A 7 5.25 15.22 0.54
CA ASP A 7 4.32 14.31 1.19
C ASP A 7 3.45 13.60 0.14
N PRO A 8 3.54 12.26 0.01
CA PRO A 8 2.73 11.50 -0.94
C PRO A 8 1.22 11.67 -0.71
N CYS A 9 0.77 11.82 0.54
CA CYS A 9 -0.66 11.97 0.84
C CYS A 9 -1.19 13.30 0.28
N LYS A 10 -0.40 14.37 0.38
CA LYS A 10 -0.76 15.68 -0.21
C LYS A 10 -0.83 15.62 -1.73
N LEU A 11 0.08 14.85 -2.35
CA LEU A 11 0.09 14.67 -3.80
C LEU A 11 -1.13 13.87 -4.29
N VAL A 12 -1.55 12.85 -3.56
CA VAL A 12 -2.63 11.93 -3.99
C VAL A 12 -4.02 12.44 -3.59
N LEU A 13 -4.16 13.06 -2.42
CA LEU A 13 -5.45 13.42 -1.84
C LEU A 13 -5.76 14.93 -1.90
N GLU A 14 -4.74 15.79 -1.96
CA GLU A 14 -4.90 17.23 -1.72
C GLU A 14 -4.19 18.10 -2.77
N PHE A 15 -4.17 17.66 -4.02
CA PHE A 15 -3.46 18.38 -5.09
C PHE A 15 -4.30 19.53 -5.69
N GLY A 16 -3.89 20.77 -5.42
CA GLY A 16 -4.46 21.97 -6.03
C GLY A 16 -5.85 22.34 -5.52
N HIS A 17 -6.66 23.02 -6.33
CA HIS A 17 -8.00 23.49 -5.94
C HIS A 17 -9.08 22.39 -5.90
N HIS A 18 -8.77 21.18 -6.38
CA HIS A 18 -9.66 20.02 -6.32
C HIS A 18 -9.15 19.05 -5.24
N VAL A 19 -9.30 19.46 -3.99
CA VAL A 19 -9.07 18.56 -2.85
C VAL A 19 -10.09 17.43 -2.91
N TYR A 20 -9.64 16.19 -2.75
CA TYR A 20 -10.52 15.04 -2.72
C TYR A 20 -11.42 15.13 -1.47
N PRO A 21 -12.76 15.26 -1.61
CA PRO A 21 -13.65 15.48 -0.47
C PRO A 21 -13.66 14.30 0.51
N GLY A 22 -13.23 13.11 0.07
CA GLY A 22 -13.05 11.92 0.89
C GLY A 22 -11.66 11.76 1.52
N ALA A 23 -10.76 12.76 1.43
CA ALA A 23 -9.36 12.63 1.85
C ALA A 23 -9.24 12.19 3.32
N HIS A 24 -9.95 12.89 4.21
CA HIS A 24 -9.95 12.56 5.63
C HIS A 24 -10.52 11.16 5.91
N PHE A 25 -11.61 10.79 5.23
CA PHE A 25 -12.19 9.46 5.37
C PHE A 25 -11.21 8.37 4.92
N ALA A 26 -10.61 8.52 3.73
CA ALA A 26 -9.65 7.57 3.17
C ALA A 26 -8.41 7.39 4.07
N GLN A 27 -7.89 8.49 4.64
CA GLN A 27 -6.74 8.43 5.54
C GLN A 27 -7.06 7.69 6.85
N VAL A 28 -8.22 7.99 7.46
CA VAL A 28 -8.63 7.35 8.72
C VAL A 28 -8.98 5.88 8.50
N SER A 29 -9.73 5.55 7.45
CA SER A 29 -10.09 4.15 7.17
C SER A 29 -8.86 3.31 6.88
N LEU A 30 -7.95 3.80 6.01
CA LEU A 30 -6.72 3.08 5.67
C LEU A 30 -5.84 2.83 6.91
N PHE A 31 -5.72 3.83 7.79
CA PHE A 31 -4.98 3.68 9.03
C PHE A 31 -5.58 2.60 9.93
N LEU A 32 -6.91 2.64 10.13
CA LEU A 32 -7.61 1.67 10.97
C LEU A 32 -7.53 0.25 10.38
N ASP A 33 -7.67 0.11 9.07
CA ASP A 33 -7.59 -1.18 8.39
C ASP A 33 -6.19 -1.79 8.56
N ILE A 34 -5.14 -1.04 8.27
CA ILE A 34 -3.75 -1.49 8.44
C ILE A 34 -3.46 -1.86 9.90
N ALA A 35 -3.85 -0.99 10.85
CA ALA A 35 -3.62 -1.24 12.27
C ALA A 35 -4.37 -2.49 12.75
N SER A 36 -5.62 -2.69 12.31
CA SER A 36 -6.43 -3.84 12.69
C SER A 36 -5.87 -5.14 12.12
N ILE A 37 -5.41 -5.12 10.86
CA ILE A 37 -4.75 -6.26 10.22
C ILE A 37 -3.50 -6.65 11.00
N LEU A 38 -2.61 -5.69 11.27
CA LEU A 38 -1.35 -5.94 11.99
C LEU A 38 -1.54 -6.30 13.46
N ALA A 39 -2.69 -5.98 14.07
CA ALA A 39 -3.01 -6.37 15.44
C ALA A 39 -3.42 -7.84 15.56
N ILE A 40 -3.93 -8.44 14.48
CA ILE A 40 -4.50 -9.80 14.49
C ILE A 40 -3.60 -10.81 13.77
N PHE A 41 -2.85 -10.36 12.76
CA PHE A 41 -2.12 -11.22 11.83
C PHE A 41 -0.62 -10.95 11.85
N ASP A 42 0.19 -12.01 11.71
CA ASP A 42 1.64 -11.90 11.54
C ASP A 42 2.01 -12.19 10.07
N ILE A 43 1.99 -11.13 9.27
CA ILE A 43 2.18 -11.24 7.82
C ILE A 43 3.66 -11.47 7.50
N SER A 44 3.97 -12.61 6.88
CA SER A 44 5.32 -12.97 6.44
C SER A 44 5.37 -13.34 4.95
N LYS A 45 6.59 -13.37 4.39
CA LYS A 45 6.80 -13.71 2.97
C LYS A 45 6.45 -15.17 2.71
N SER A 46 5.95 -15.47 1.50
CA SER A 46 5.76 -16.85 1.07
C SER A 46 7.09 -17.62 1.02
N VAL A 47 7.05 -18.90 1.33
CA VAL A 47 8.19 -19.81 1.19
C VAL A 47 8.05 -20.67 -0.07
N ASP A 48 9.18 -20.95 -0.73
CA ASP A 48 9.22 -21.92 -1.83
C ASP A 48 9.19 -23.36 -1.32
N VAL A 49 9.15 -24.32 -2.25
CA VAL A 49 9.20 -25.77 -1.96
C VAL A 49 10.48 -26.21 -1.21
N GLN A 50 11.50 -25.37 -1.14
CA GLN A 50 12.76 -25.61 -0.44
C GLN A 50 12.82 -24.86 0.92
N GLY A 51 11.72 -24.22 1.33
CA GLY A 51 11.62 -23.49 2.59
C GLY A 51 12.32 -22.13 2.59
N ARG A 52 12.63 -21.57 1.42
CA ARG A 52 13.31 -20.26 1.30
C ARG A 52 12.28 -19.16 1.11
N GLU A 53 12.50 -18.01 1.76
CA GLU A 53 11.68 -16.82 1.53
C GLU A 53 11.75 -16.37 0.08
N VAL A 54 10.59 -16.21 -0.54
CA VAL A 54 10.44 -15.62 -1.87
C VAL A 54 9.88 -14.22 -1.71
N GLY A 55 10.62 -13.23 -2.21
CA GLY A 55 10.13 -11.85 -2.26
C GLY A 55 8.96 -11.73 -3.26
N PRO A 56 7.94 -10.91 -2.96
CA PRO A 56 6.83 -10.73 -3.88
C PRO A 56 7.32 -10.08 -5.18
N VAL A 57 6.86 -10.61 -6.32
CA VAL A 57 7.07 -9.98 -7.61
C VAL A 57 6.08 -8.82 -7.73
N ILE A 58 6.59 -7.59 -7.81
CA ILE A 58 5.78 -6.38 -7.88
C ILE A 58 5.43 -6.11 -9.34
N GLU A 59 4.28 -6.63 -9.77
CA GLU A 59 3.69 -6.38 -11.08
C GLU A 59 2.32 -5.73 -10.93
N CYS A 60 2.05 -4.71 -11.73
CA CYS A 60 0.79 -3.98 -11.71
C CYS A 60 -0.04 -4.32 -12.96
N SER A 61 -1.36 -4.39 -12.81
CA SER A 61 -2.30 -4.72 -13.90
C SER A 61 -2.27 -3.75 -15.10
N GLY A 62 -1.69 -2.54 -14.93
CA GLY A 62 -1.68 -1.51 -15.97
C GLY A 62 -3.05 -0.85 -16.19
N GLY A 63 -3.06 0.33 -16.82
CA GLY A 63 -4.29 1.04 -17.23
C GLY A 63 -4.65 2.23 -16.34
N VAL A 64 -5.94 2.60 -16.31
CA VAL A 64 -6.45 3.76 -15.54
C VAL A 64 -6.37 3.52 -14.04
N THR A 65 -6.56 2.27 -13.61
CA THR A 65 -6.35 1.82 -12.23
C THR A 65 -5.20 0.83 -12.19
N ASN A 66 -4.19 1.09 -11.35
CA ASN A 66 -3.03 0.23 -11.20
C ASN A 66 -3.07 -0.48 -9.85
N HIS A 67 -3.53 -1.72 -9.85
CA HIS A 67 -3.49 -2.61 -8.69
C HIS A 67 -2.41 -3.67 -8.89
N LEU A 68 -1.87 -4.17 -7.78
CA LEU A 68 -0.91 -5.27 -7.79
C LEU A 68 -1.59 -6.55 -8.30
N LEU A 69 -0.86 -7.34 -9.08
CA LEU A 69 -1.24 -8.73 -9.32
C LEU A 69 -1.22 -9.52 -8.01
N PRO A 70 -1.95 -10.66 -7.92
CA PRO A 70 -1.97 -11.47 -6.71
C PRO A 70 -0.56 -11.88 -6.27
N ILE A 71 -0.18 -11.46 -5.07
CA ILE A 71 1.11 -11.79 -4.45
C ILE A 71 0.92 -12.84 -3.35
N PRO A 72 1.71 -13.94 -3.35
CA PRO A 72 1.64 -14.93 -2.29
C PRO A 72 2.24 -14.36 -0.99
N CYS A 73 1.54 -14.56 0.13
CA CYS A 73 2.00 -14.21 1.47
C CYS A 73 1.49 -15.25 2.48
N TRP A 74 2.13 -15.28 3.65
CA TRP A 74 1.72 -16.11 4.79
C TRP A 74 1.19 -15.21 5.90
N ILE A 75 0.19 -15.69 6.64
CA ILE A 75 -0.53 -14.99 7.72
C ILE A 75 -0.37 -15.76 9.03
#